data_AF-A0A4Z2DZX9-F1
#
_entry.id   AF-A0A4Z2DZX9-F1
#
_cell.length_a   1.000
_cell.length_b   1.000
_cell.length_c   1.000
_cell.angle_alpha   90.00
_cell.angle_beta   90.00
_cell.angle_gamma   90.00
#
_symmetry.space_group_name_H-M   'P 1'
#
loop_
_entity.id
_entity.type
_entity.pdbx_description
1 polymer ?
#
loop_
_entity_poly.entity_id
_entity_poly.type
_entity_poly.pdbx_seq_one_letter_code
_entity_poly.pdbx_strand_id
1 'polypeptide(L)' 'MRFSDDTVKDIMTRFRREMENGLGRDTGPTATVKMLPTFVRAIPDGSGERRRLRGPVHL' A
#
# COMPACT_ATOMS: atom_id res chain seq x y z
N MET A 1 22.78 -17.69 -4.02
CA MET A 1 22.15 -17.75 -2.70
C MET A 1 20.85 -18.53 -2.85
N ARG A 2 20.68 -19.67 -2.18
CA ARG A 2 19.45 -20.47 -2.25
C ARG A 2 18.91 -20.59 -0.83
N PHE A 3 17.67 -20.14 -0.63
CA PHE A 3 17.00 -20.22 0.65
C PHE A 3 16.16 -21.50 0.69
N SER A 4 16.05 -22.10 1.87
CA SER A 4 15.05 -23.14 2.12
C SER A 4 13.67 -22.52 2.22
N ASP A 5 12.62 -23.30 1.96
CA ASP A 5 11.24 -22.87 2.15
C ASP A 5 10.98 -22.40 3.58
N ASP A 6 11.61 -23.05 4.58
CA ASP A 6 11.49 -22.66 5.99
C ASP A 6 12.09 -21.28 6.26
N THR A 7 13.22 -20.97 5.62
CA THR A 7 13.83 -19.64 5.72
C THR A 7 12.89 -18.58 5.13
N VAL A 8 12.27 -18.86 3.99
CA VAL A 8 11.32 -17.94 3.37
C VAL A 8 10.09 -17.73 4.25
N LYS A 9 9.55 -18.80 4.84
CA LYS A 9 8.41 -18.75 5.77
C LYS A 9 8.72 -17.94 7.03
N ASP A 10 9.92 -18.08 7.59
CA ASP A 10 10.37 -17.29 8.74
C ASP A 10 10.46 -15.80 8.39
N ILE A 11 11.04 -15.45 7.23
CA ILE A 11 11.11 -14.06 6.75
C ILE A 11 9.70 -13.49 6.55
N MET A 12 8.78 -14.23 5.91
CA MET A 12 7.39 -13.79 5.73
C MET A 12 6.70 -13.52 7.07
N THR A 13 6.95 -14.38 8.07
CA THR A 13 6.38 -14.23 9.41
C THR A 13 6.89 -12.98 10.10
N ARG A 14 8.21 -12.72 10.04
CA ARG A 14 8.82 -11.49 10.59
C ARG A 14 8.30 -10.25 9.89
N PHE A 15 8.20 -10.29 8.55
CA PHE A 15 7.69 -9.17 7.78
C PHE A 15 6.24 -8.85 8.13
N ARG A 16 5.38 -9.87 8.29
CA ARG A 16 4.00 -9.69 8.76
C ARG A 16 3.93 -9.00 10.12
N ARG A 17 4.72 -9.45 11.08
CA ARG A 17 4.79 -8.81 12.41
C ARG A 17 5.17 -7.33 12.32
N GLU A 18 6.14 -6.99 11.47
CA GLU A 18 6.52 -5.58 11.31
C GLU A 18 5.47 -4.73 10.59
N MET A 19 4.65 -5.33 9.69
CA MET A 19 3.48 -4.64 9.13
C MET A 19 2.43 -4.35 10.20
N GLU A 20 2.16 -5.30 11.11
CA GLU A 20 1.25 -5.09 12.24
C GLU A 20 1.75 -3.98 13.17
N ASN A 21 3.05 -3.98 13.48
CA ASN A 21 3.71 -2.90 14.22
C ASN A 21 3.55 -1.54 13.52
N GLY A 22 3.68 -1.49 12.19
CA GLY A 22 3.53 -0.28 11.39
C GLY A 22 2.12 0.31 11.42
N LEU A 23 1.09 -0.55 11.51
CA LEU A 23 -0.31 -0.13 11.60
C LEU A 23 -0.73 0.23 13.03
N GLY A 24 -0.04 -0.27 14.05
CA GLY A 24 -0.35 -0.01 15.45
C GLY A 24 -0.15 1.47 15.80
N ARG A 25 -1.11 2.05 16.52
CA ARG A 25 -1.11 3.47 16.93
C ARG A 25 0.15 3.85 17.71
N ASP A 26 0.55 3.00 18.66
CA ASP A 26 1.66 3.28 19.57
C ASP A 26 3.00 2.77 19.03
N THR A 27 2.98 1.73 18.20
CA THR A 27 4.17 1.09 17.61
C THR A 27 4.61 1.71 16.29
N GLY A 28 3.69 2.32 15.53
CA GLY A 28 3.95 2.91 14.21
C GLY A 28 5.05 3.98 14.17
N PRO A 29 5.14 4.91 15.15
CA PRO A 29 6.20 5.92 15.18
C PRO A 29 7.62 5.32 15.15
N THR A 30 7.84 4.16 15.79
CA THR A 30 9.15 3.49 15.86
C THR A 30 9.26 2.23 15.00
N ALA A 31 8.18 1.78 14.36
CA ALA A 31 8.19 0.58 13.51
C ALA A 31 9.17 0.71 12.32
N THR A 32 9.82 -0.39 11.97
CA THR A 32 10.73 -0.48 10.82
C THR A 32 9.98 -0.43 9.49
N VAL A 33 8.80 -1.06 9.43
CA VAL A 33 7.88 -0.98 8.29
C VAL A 33 6.80 0.05 8.64
N LYS A 34 6.74 1.16 7.90
CA LYS A 34 5.96 2.36 8.31
C LYS A 34 4.47 2.36 7.98
N MET A 35 4.01 1.47 7.10
CA MET A 35 2.60 1.32 6.70
C MET A 35 1.86 2.66 6.46
N LEU A 36 2.47 3.53 5.65
CA LEU A 36 1.96 4.89 5.42
C LEU A 36 0.65 4.89 4.60
N PRO A 37 -0.29 5.79 4.92
CA PRO A 37 -1.54 5.91 4.16
C PRO A 37 -1.28 6.49 2.77
N THR A 38 -1.84 5.87 1.73
CA THR A 38 -1.84 6.40 0.36
C THR A 38 -3.03 7.31 0.07
N PHE A 39 -4.01 7.34 0.98
CA PHE A 39 -5.33 7.98 0.84
C PHE A 39 -6.18 7.45 -0.33
N VAL A 40 -5.72 6.42 -1.06
CA VAL A 40 -6.52 5.66 -2.02
C VAL A 40 -7.38 4.67 -1.24
N ARG A 41 -8.70 4.82 -1.36
CA ARG A 41 -9.67 4.05 -0.55
C ARG A 41 -10.26 2.83 -1.28
N ALA A 42 -10.12 2.76 -2.60
CA ALA A 42 -10.64 1.69 -3.42
C ALA A 42 -9.82 1.55 -4.71
N ILE A 43 -9.89 0.36 -5.31
CA ILE A 43 -9.40 0.08 -6.67
C ILE A 43 -10.44 0.63 -7.67
N PRO A 44 -10.05 1.04 -8.89
CA PRO A 44 -11.01 1.52 -9.89
C PRO A 44 -12.15 0.53 -10.15
N ASP A 45 -13.38 1.02 -10.09
CA ASP A 45 -14.62 0.26 -10.30
C ASP A 45 -15.31 0.59 -11.64
N GLY A 46 -14.70 1.45 -12.46
CA GLY A 46 -15.24 1.92 -13.74
C GLY A 46 -16.16 3.13 -13.66
N SER A 47 -16.52 3.63 -12.47
CA SER A 47 -17.34 4.84 -12.29
C SER A 47 -16.57 6.15 -12.52
N GLY A 48 -15.24 6.11 -12.50
CA GLY A 48 -14.38 7.28 -12.67
C GLY A 48 -14.35 7.77 -14.12
N GLU A 49 -14.95 8.92 -14.39
CA GLU A 49 -14.86 9.57 -15.69
C GLU A 49 -13.61 10.45 -15.80
N ARG A 50 -12.84 10.29 -16.89
CA ARG A 50 -11.89 11.30 -17.32
C ARG A 50 -12.65 12.44 -17.99
N ARG A 51 -12.76 13.60 -17.34
CA ARG A 51 -13.25 14.81 -18.00
C ARG A 51 -12.29 15.18 -19.14
N ARG A 52 -12.67 14.86 -20.38
CA ARG A 52 -11.98 15.39 -21.55
C ARG A 52 -12.22 16.89 -21.54
N LEU A 53 -11.15 17.67 -21.37
CA LEU A 53 -11.17 19.10 -21.66
C LEU A 53 -11.47 19.21 -23.17
N ARG A 54 -12.75 19.36 -23.53
CA ARG A 54 -13.10 19.72 -24.90
C ARG A 54 -12.59 21.14 -25.10
N GLY A 55 -11.74 21.30 -26.12
CA GLY A 55 -11.24 22.60 -26.58
C GLY A 55 -12.37 23.56 -26.97
N PRO A 56 -12.02 24.82 -27.27
CA PRO A 56 -12.91 25.96 -27.10
C PRO A 56 -14.15 25.87 -27.97
N VAL A 57 -15.31 26.13 -27.33
CA VAL A 57 -16.56 26.44 -28.00
C VAL A 57 -16.28 27.68 -28.86
N HIS A 58 -16.30 27.54 -30.19
CA HIS A 58 -16.32 28.69 -31.07
C HIS A 58 -17.70 29.34 -30.97
N LEU A 59 -17.69 30.63 -30.62
CA LEU A 59 -18.83 31.57 -30.66
C LEU A 59 -19.26 31.81 -32.10
#